data_AF-A0A964XRG7-F1
#
_entry.id   AF-A0A964XRG7-F1
#
_cell.length_a   1.000
_cell.length_b   1.000
_cell.length_c   1.000
_cell.angle_alpha   90.00
_cell.angle_beta   90.00
_cell.angle_gamma   90.00
#
_symmetry.space_group_name_H-M   'P 1'
#
loop_
_entity.id
_entity.type
_entity.pdbx_description
1 polymer ?
#
loop_
_entity_poly.entity_id
_entity_poly.type
_entity_poly.pdbx_seq_one_letter_code
_entity_poly.pdbx_strand_id
1 'polypeptide(L)'
;PTPPPLSLHKFVCVWCRHTVNTRAGDGSRRNHCPSCLHSQHLRDHADGSPSACRARMTPISIAVLRNGDWTVIHRCVQCDELTSHPVSADDNQLILMRMAVRPLAQPPFPLEAFGDHTVHATRAVHGAVPDATA
;
A
#
# COMPACT_ATOMS: atom_id res chain seq x y z
N PRO A 1 -18.53 -19.56 22.83
CA PRO A 1 -18.42 -20.10 21.46
C PRO A 1 -16.97 -19.99 20.94
N THR A 2 -16.24 -21.10 20.92
CA THR A 2 -14.99 -21.23 20.16
C THR A 2 -15.33 -21.08 18.67
N PRO A 3 -14.67 -20.19 17.92
CA PRO A 3 -14.92 -20.10 16.48
C PRO A 3 -14.57 -21.46 15.84
N PRO A 4 -15.33 -21.91 14.83
CA PRO A 4 -15.03 -23.16 14.13
C PRO A 4 -13.61 -23.10 13.56
N PRO A 5 -12.90 -24.23 13.48
CA PRO A 5 -11.55 -24.26 12.93
C PRO A 5 -11.61 -23.74 11.49
N LEU A 6 -10.96 -22.60 11.25
CA LEU A 6 -10.83 -22.03 9.92
C LEU A 6 -10.11 -23.07 9.04
N SER A 7 -10.80 -23.63 8.04
CA SER A 7 -10.18 -24.51 7.05
C SER A 7 -9.02 -23.74 6.38
N LEU A 8 -7.79 -24.09 6.76
CA LEU A 8 -6.56 -23.44 6.31
C LEU A 8 -6.20 -23.95 4.92
N HIS A 9 -6.94 -23.51 3.91
CA HIS A 9 -6.48 -23.65 2.54
C HIS A 9 -5.19 -22.82 2.38
N LYS A 10 -4.17 -23.42 1.76
CA LYS A 10 -2.88 -22.77 1.51
C LYS A 10 -2.63 -22.68 0.01
N PHE A 11 -1.84 -21.70 -0.41
CA PHE A 11 -1.32 -21.60 -1.77
C PHE A 11 0.19 -21.32 -1.75
N VAL A 12 0.89 -21.71 -2.82
CA VAL A 12 2.31 -21.38 -3.01
C VAL A 12 2.38 -20.11 -3.86
N CYS A 13 3.07 -19.08 -3.36
CA CYS A 13 3.23 -17.84 -4.11
C CYS A 13 3.96 -18.08 -5.44
N VAL A 14 3.37 -17.62 -6.55
CA VAL A 14 3.94 -17.75 -7.90
C VAL A 14 5.21 -16.93 -8.11
N TRP A 15 5.55 -16.01 -7.19
CA TRP A 15 6.74 -15.18 -7.25
C TRP A 15 7.85 -15.67 -6.30
N CYS A 16 7.63 -15.58 -4.98
CA CYS A 16 8.66 -15.89 -3.98
C CYS A 16 8.61 -17.33 -3.45
N ARG A 17 7.66 -18.15 -3.91
CA ARG A 17 7.46 -19.55 -3.49
C ARG A 17 7.10 -19.77 -2.02
N HIS A 18 6.84 -18.71 -1.25
CA HIS A 18 6.36 -18.87 0.12
C HIS A 18 4.97 -19.55 0.16
N THR A 19 4.77 -20.43 1.14
CA THR A 19 3.46 -21.08 1.38
C THR A 19 2.61 -20.18 2.25
N VAL A 20 1.48 -19.73 1.72
CA VAL A 20 0.63 -18.69 2.30
C VAL A 20 -0.75 -19.26 2.64
N ASN A 21 -1.31 -18.88 3.78
CA ASN A 21 -2.71 -19.17 4.11
C ASN A 21 -3.64 -18.29 3.26
N THR A 22 -4.66 -18.89 2.64
CA THR A 22 -5.63 -18.18 1.78
C THR A 22 -6.51 -17.20 2.55
N ARG A 23 -6.59 -17.31 3.88
CA ARG A 23 -7.34 -16.40 4.75
C ARG A 23 -6.43 -15.65 5.69
N ALA A 24 -6.71 -14.37 5.90
CA ALA A 24 -6.04 -13.52 6.88
C ALA A 24 -6.46 -13.78 8.32
N GLY A 25 -5.72 -13.20 9.26
CA GLY A 25 -5.96 -13.37 10.69
C GLY A 25 -7.36 -12.90 11.12
N ASP A 26 -7.94 -11.97 10.35
CA ASP A 26 -9.31 -11.49 10.46
C ASP A 26 -10.35 -12.37 9.74
N GLY A 27 -9.91 -13.46 9.11
CA GLY A 27 -10.76 -14.36 8.32
C GLY A 27 -11.09 -13.87 6.91
N SER A 28 -10.61 -12.69 6.48
CA SER A 28 -10.79 -12.20 5.12
C SER A 28 -10.01 -13.06 4.12
N ARG A 29 -10.46 -13.12 2.86
CA ARG A 29 -9.74 -13.85 1.81
C ARG A 29 -8.57 -13.01 1.33
N ARG A 30 -7.36 -13.57 1.40
CA ARG A 30 -6.15 -12.95 0.86
C ARG A 30 -6.03 -13.22 -0.63
N ASN A 31 -5.59 -12.18 -1.34
CA ASN A 31 -5.33 -12.26 -2.78
C ASN A 31 -3.86 -12.08 -3.12
N HIS A 32 -3.00 -11.65 -2.18
CA HIS A 32 -1.56 -11.56 -2.36
C HIS A 32 -0.79 -12.32 -1.28
N CYS A 33 0.49 -12.59 -1.57
CA CYS A 33 1.43 -13.15 -0.60
C CYS A 33 1.85 -12.08 0.40
N PRO A 34 1.71 -12.29 1.73
CA PRO A 34 2.08 -11.28 2.72
C PRO A 34 3.57 -10.94 2.70
N SER A 35 4.44 -11.89 2.33
CA SER A 35 5.89 -11.67 2.33
C SER A 35 6.39 -10.78 1.19
N CYS A 36 5.73 -10.80 0.02
CA CYS A 36 6.20 -10.12 -1.20
C CYS A 36 5.14 -9.31 -1.96
N LEU A 37 3.90 -9.32 -1.46
CA LEU A 37 2.72 -8.63 -1.99
C LEU A 37 2.32 -8.97 -3.43
N HIS A 38 2.92 -9.97 -4.05
CA HIS A 38 2.49 -10.45 -5.37
C HIS A 38 1.22 -11.29 -5.28
N SER A 39 0.36 -11.11 -6.29
CA SER A 39 -0.91 -11.81 -6.46
C SER A 39 -0.88 -12.70 -7.72
N GLN A 40 -1.93 -13.47 -7.93
CA GLN A 40 -2.21 -14.19 -9.16
C GLN A 40 -3.57 -13.73 -9.72
N HIS A 41 -3.63 -13.53 -11.03
CA HIS A 41 -4.82 -13.07 -11.71
C HIS A 41 -5.86 -14.20 -11.82
N LEU A 42 -6.62 -14.42 -10.75
CA LEU A 42 -7.59 -15.52 -10.63
C LEU A 42 -9.03 -15.10 -10.92
N ARG A 43 -9.31 -13.80 -10.93
CA ARG A 43 -10.64 -13.23 -11.13
C ARG A 43 -10.55 -12.05 -12.08
N ASP A 44 -11.45 -12.01 -13.05
CA ASP A 44 -11.65 -10.87 -13.93
C ASP A 44 -12.30 -9.73 -13.12
N HIS A 45 -11.80 -8.50 -13.27
CA HIS A 45 -12.29 -7.34 -12.53
C HIS A 45 -13.68 -6.88 -13.00
N ALA A 46 -14.02 -7.09 -14.28
CA ALA A 46 -15.26 -6.60 -14.86
C ALA A 46 -16.48 -7.35 -14.33
N ASP A 47 -16.38 -8.67 -14.19
CA ASP A 47 -17.52 -9.53 -13.83
C ASP A 47 -17.26 -10.49 -12.64
N GLY A 48 -16.04 -10.56 -12.12
CA GLY A 48 -15.67 -11.45 -11.02
C GLY A 48 -15.59 -12.94 -11.41
N SER A 49 -15.69 -13.26 -12.70
CA SER A 49 -15.55 -14.62 -13.22
C SER A 49 -14.10 -15.13 -13.04
N PRO A 50 -13.86 -16.45 -13.04
CA PRO A 50 -12.50 -16.98 -13.05
C PRO A 50 -11.71 -16.50 -14.29
N SER A 51 -10.59 -15.83 -14.06
CA SER A 51 -9.77 -15.30 -15.16
C SER A 51 -9.04 -16.41 -15.91
N ALA A 52 -9.10 -16.37 -17.24
CA ALA A 52 -8.31 -17.24 -18.12
C ALA A 52 -6.82 -16.85 -18.17
N CYS A 53 -6.48 -15.60 -17.80
CA CYS A 53 -5.11 -15.07 -17.88
C CYS A 53 -4.18 -15.78 -16.90
N ARG A 54 -4.58 -15.91 -15.62
CA ARG A 54 -3.86 -16.64 -14.55
C ARG A 54 -2.40 -16.21 -14.32
N ALA A 55 -1.96 -15.15 -14.96
CA ALA A 55 -0.60 -14.63 -14.85
C ALA A 55 -0.39 -13.99 -13.47
N ARG A 56 0.89 -13.78 -13.13
CA ARG A 56 1.29 -13.06 -11.92
C ARG A 56 0.77 -11.62 -11.98
N MET A 57 0.38 -11.08 -10.83
CA MET A 57 0.13 -9.65 -10.67
C MET A 57 1.18 -9.03 -9.75
N THR A 58 1.84 -7.99 -10.26
CA THR A 58 2.92 -7.28 -9.57
C THR A 58 2.31 -6.16 -8.73
N PRO A 59 2.68 -6.00 -7.44
CA PRO A 59 2.28 -4.84 -6.66
C PRO A 59 3.02 -3.61 -7.20
N ILE A 60 2.27 -2.59 -7.64
CA ILE A 60 2.83 -1.40 -8.28
C ILE A 60 2.63 -0.13 -7.46
N SER A 61 1.64 -0.10 -6.57
CA SER A 61 1.34 1.05 -5.73
C SER A 61 0.53 0.64 -4.51
N ILE A 62 0.26 1.61 -3.64
CA ILE A 62 -0.70 1.55 -2.55
C ILE A 62 -1.69 2.71 -2.67
N ALA A 63 -2.89 2.54 -2.13
CA ALA A 63 -3.87 3.62 -2.01
C ALA A 63 -4.46 3.63 -0.60
N VAL A 64 -4.62 4.82 -0.03
CA VAL A 64 -5.34 5.06 1.21
C VAL A 64 -6.73 5.55 0.86
N LEU A 65 -7.75 4.78 1.23
CA LEU A 65 -9.15 5.08 0.97
C LEU A 65 -9.67 6.17 1.91
N ARG A 66 -10.84 6.76 1.61
CA ARG A 66 -11.43 7.84 2.42
C ARG A 66 -11.69 7.46 3.88
N ASN A 67 -11.95 6.18 4.13
CA ASN A 67 -12.17 5.64 5.47
C ASN A 67 -10.86 5.32 6.22
N GLY A 68 -9.70 5.58 5.61
CA GLY A 68 -8.39 5.30 6.17
C GLY A 68 -7.84 3.90 5.85
N ASP A 69 -8.61 3.05 5.18
CA ASP A 69 -8.15 1.70 4.82
C ASP A 69 -7.07 1.76 3.74
N TRP A 70 -6.10 0.85 3.85
CA TRP A 70 -5.02 0.73 2.88
C TRP A 70 -5.28 -0.42 1.91
N THR A 71 -5.00 -0.19 0.64
CA THR A 71 -5.07 -1.21 -0.40
C THR A 71 -3.76 -1.26 -1.18
N VAL A 72 -3.39 -2.46 -1.64
CA VAL A 72 -2.31 -2.66 -2.61
C VAL A 72 -2.91 -2.66 -4.00
N ILE A 73 -2.31 -1.90 -4.91
CA ILE A 73 -2.66 -1.89 -6.33
C ILE A 73 -1.75 -2.85 -7.07
N HIS A 74 -2.34 -3.81 -7.78
CA HIS A 74 -1.64 -4.80 -8.58
C HIS A 74 -1.86 -4.56 -10.07
N ARG A 75 -0.83 -4.85 -10.87
CA ARG A 75 -0.92 -4.90 -12.35
C ARG A 75 -0.61 -6.30 -12.85
N CYS A 76 -1.49 -6.86 -13.67
CA CYS A 76 -1.22 -8.12 -14.35
C CYS A 76 -0.03 -7.97 -15.31
N VAL A 77 0.92 -8.92 -15.27
CA VAL A 77 2.11 -8.85 -16.16
C VAL A 77 1.85 -9.28 -17.60
N GLN A 78 0.63 -9.75 -17.90
CA GLN A 78 0.28 -10.27 -19.22
C GLN A 78 -0.82 -9.46 -19.91
N CYS A 79 -1.89 -9.10 -19.19
CA CYS A 79 -3.01 -8.34 -19.76
C CYS A 79 -3.13 -6.90 -19.24
N ASP A 80 -2.19 -6.46 -18.40
CA ASP A 80 -2.14 -5.11 -17.81
C ASP A 80 -3.32 -4.67 -16.93
N GLU A 81 -4.28 -5.56 -16.69
CA GLU A 81 -5.41 -5.30 -15.80
C GLU A 81 -4.95 -4.90 -14.39
N LEU A 82 -5.63 -3.91 -13.83
CA LEU A 82 -5.38 -3.38 -12.50
C LEU A 82 -6.43 -3.89 -11.51
N THR A 83 -5.96 -4.35 -10.35
CA THR A 83 -6.84 -4.69 -9.23
C THR A 83 -6.34 -4.06 -7.95
N SER A 84 -7.22 -3.89 -6.98
CA SER A 84 -6.89 -3.41 -5.64
C SER A 84 -7.34 -4.41 -4.59
N HIS A 85 -6.47 -4.73 -3.63
CA HIS A 85 -6.81 -5.63 -2.53
C HIS A 85 -6.44 -5.01 -1.18
N PRO A 86 -7.26 -5.19 -0.12
CA PRO A 86 -6.96 -4.65 1.20
C PRO A 86 -5.62 -5.16 1.75
N VAL A 87 -4.89 -4.27 2.42
CA VAL A 87 -3.71 -4.63 3.22
C VAL A 87 -4.17 -5.43 4.44
N SER A 88 -3.50 -6.54 4.71
CA SER A 88 -3.69 -7.37 5.90
C SER A 88 -2.65 -7.03 6.98
N ALA A 89 -2.99 -7.27 8.25
CA ALA A 89 -2.10 -6.96 9.38
C ALA A 89 -0.74 -7.67 9.35
N ASP A 90 -0.65 -8.83 8.70
CA ASP A 90 0.57 -9.63 8.55
C ASP A 90 1.31 -9.42 7.22
N ASP A 91 0.89 -8.42 6.42
CA ASP A 91 1.63 -8.03 5.23
C ASP A 91 2.99 -7.41 5.59
N ASN A 92 3.97 -7.59 4.71
CA ASN A 92 5.31 -7.05 4.88
C ASN A 92 5.31 -5.51 4.80
N GLN A 93 5.28 -4.89 5.98
CA GLN A 93 5.22 -3.43 6.15
C GLN A 93 6.38 -2.69 5.47
N LEU A 94 7.58 -3.29 5.39
CA LEU A 94 8.72 -2.66 4.73
C LEU A 94 8.49 -2.48 3.23
N ILE A 95 7.82 -3.44 2.57
CA ILE A 95 7.50 -3.33 1.15
C ILE A 95 6.43 -2.25 0.93
N LEU A 96 5.41 -2.19 1.80
CA LEU A 96 4.39 -1.14 1.76
C LEU A 96 5.00 0.24 1.93
N MET A 97 5.84 0.44 2.95
CA MET A 97 6.52 1.71 3.19
C MET A 97 7.44 2.07 2.03
N ARG A 98 8.19 1.10 1.49
CA ARG A 98 9.03 1.35 0.31
C ARG A 98 8.23 1.83 -0.89
N MET A 99 7.05 1.28 -1.15
CA MET A 99 6.16 1.77 -2.23
C MET A 99 5.68 3.20 -1.94
N ALA A 100 5.31 3.50 -0.69
CA ALA A 100 4.83 4.82 -0.28
C ALA A 100 5.90 5.91 -0.46
N VAL A 101 7.14 5.64 -0.04
CA VAL A 101 8.20 6.65 0.01
C VAL A 101 9.00 6.78 -1.28
N ARG A 102 8.94 5.79 -2.18
CA ARG A 102 9.75 5.79 -3.40
C ARG A 102 9.54 7.03 -4.28
N PRO A 103 8.30 7.53 -4.51
CA PRO A 103 8.09 8.76 -5.27
C PRO A 103 8.71 9.99 -4.61
N LEU A 104 8.81 10.02 -3.28
CA LEU A 104 9.45 11.12 -2.54
C LEU A 104 10.99 11.01 -2.59
N ALA A 105 11.53 9.80 -2.56
CA ALA A 105 12.97 9.56 -2.66
C ALA A 105 13.52 9.67 -4.10
N GLN A 106 12.66 9.53 -5.10
CA GLN A 106 12.98 9.57 -6.53
C GLN A 106 11.91 10.37 -7.29
N PRO A 107 11.75 11.67 -7.00
CA PRO A 107 10.67 12.46 -7.56
C PRO A 107 10.94 12.79 -9.04
N PRO A 108 9.90 12.87 -9.88
CA PRO A 108 10.06 13.25 -11.29
C PRO A 108 10.25 14.77 -11.48
N PHE A 109 10.29 15.53 -10.39
CA PHE A 109 10.52 16.97 -10.34
C PHE A 109 11.25 17.32 -9.02
N PRO A 110 11.95 18.47 -8.94
CA PRO A 110 12.58 18.93 -7.70
C PRO A 110 11.54 19.16 -6.60
N LEU A 111 11.75 18.60 -5.41
CA LEU A 111 10.84 18.81 -4.26
C LEU A 111 11.13 20.12 -3.53
N GLU A 112 12.31 20.70 -3.74
CA GLU A 112 12.75 21.96 -3.16
C GLU A 112 11.82 23.11 -3.58
N ALA A 113 11.18 23.00 -4.75
CA ALA A 113 10.22 23.96 -5.27
C ALA A 113 8.99 24.18 -4.36
N PHE A 114 8.66 23.23 -3.47
CA PHE A 114 7.56 23.39 -2.51
C PHE A 114 7.98 24.14 -1.23
N GLY A 115 9.27 24.41 -1.03
CA GLY A 115 9.82 25.05 0.17
C GLY A 115 9.68 26.58 0.21
N ASP A 116 9.43 27.23 -0.93
CA ASP A 116 9.48 28.69 -1.08
C ASP A 116 8.21 29.42 -0.61
N HIS A 117 7.21 28.71 -0.10
CA HIS A 117 5.92 29.30 0.31
C HIS A 117 5.83 29.64 1.80
N THR A 118 6.89 29.43 2.60
CA THR A 118 6.79 29.48 4.07
C THR A 118 7.52 30.65 4.78
N VAL A 119 8.04 31.67 4.08
CA VAL A 119 8.85 32.73 4.75
C VAL A 119 8.20 34.12 4.84
N HIS A 120 6.95 34.31 4.41
CA HIS A 120 6.29 35.63 4.50
C HIS A 120 5.24 35.81 5.61
N ALA A 121 5.02 34.82 6.49
CA ALA A 121 3.97 34.92 7.51
C ALA A 121 4.43 35.18 8.97
N THR A 122 5.73 35.26 9.28
CA THR A 122 6.19 35.34 10.69
C THR A 122 7.16 36.48 11.03
N ARG A 123 7.31 37.50 10.18
CA ARG A 123 8.15 38.68 10.50
C ARG A 123 7.35 39.93 10.92
N ALA A 124 6.27 39.74 11.67
CA ALA A 124 5.49 40.84 12.25
C ALA A 124 5.12 40.59 13.73
N VAL A 125 6.01 39.99 14.53
CA VAL A 125 5.86 39.99 16.01
C VAL A 125 7.23 40.09 16.69
N HIS A 126 8.01 41.12 16.41
CA HIS A 126 9.08 41.59 17.32
C HIS A 126 8.88 43.09 17.49
N GLY A 127 7.84 43.45 18.26
CA GLY A 127 7.69 44.77 18.86
C GLY A 127 8.59 44.86 20.08
N ALA A 128 9.36 45.95 20.14
CA ALA A 128 10.38 46.25 21.13
C ALA A 128 9.97 46.05 22.60
N VAL A 129 10.86 45.46 23.39
CA VAL A 129 10.90 45.63 24.84
C VAL A 129 11.96 46.71 25.12
N PRO A 130 11.64 47.86 25.74
CA PRO A 130 12.66 48.81 26.15
C PRO A 130 13.42 48.26 27.36
N ASP A 131 14.74 48.43 27.29
CA ASP A 131 15.69 48.11 28.35
C ASP A 131 15.48 49.04 29.55
N ALA A 132 15.32 48.47 30.74
CA ALA A 132 15.15 49.20 31.99
C ALA A 132 16.21 48.75 32.98
N THR A 133 17.41 49.33 32.86
CA THR A 133 18.39 49.40 33.95
C THR A 133 19.16 50.72 33.89
N ALA A 134 18.82 51.65 34.79
CA ALA A 134 19.69 52.60 35.51
C ALA A 134 18.82 53.59 36.30
#